data_AF-A0A399NYY6-F1
#
_entry.id   AF-A0A399NYY6-F1
#
_cell.length_a   1.000
_cell.length_b   1.000
_cell.length_c   1.000
_cell.angle_alpha   90.00
_cell.angle_beta   90.00
_cell.angle_gamma   90.00
#
_symmetry.space_group_name_H-M   'P 1'
#
loop_
_entity.id
_entity.type
_entity.pdbx_description
1 polymer ?
#
loop_
_entity_poly.entity_id
_entity_poly.type
_entity_poly.pdbx_seq_one_letter_code
_entity_poly.pdbx_strand_id
1 'polypeptide(L)' 'LDAAPYGLVLPDAPLALPASGPRVGVSGPGGSGELFPWRFWVPGDPTVSPYRAHVARVRR' A
#
# COMPACT_ATOMS: atom_id res chain seq x y z
N LEU A 1 -12.45 -15.67 15.24
CA LEU A 1 -11.79 -14.34 15.30
C LEU A 1 -12.46 -13.42 16.33
N ASP A 2 -13.63 -13.81 16.86
CA ASP A 2 -14.29 -13.11 17.95
C ASP A 2 -14.57 -14.12 19.08
N ALA A 3 -13.68 -14.19 20.06
CA ALA A 3 -13.79 -15.09 21.21
C ALA A 3 -12.85 -14.63 22.33
N ALA A 4 -13.31 -14.74 23.57
CA ALA A 4 -12.57 -14.31 24.75
C ALA A 4 -11.12 -14.84 24.77
N PRO A 5 -10.13 -14.01 25.11
CA PRO A 5 -10.25 -12.64 25.63
C PRO A 5 -10.30 -11.54 24.54
N TYR A 6 -10.45 -11.89 23.26
CA TYR A 6 -10.38 -10.94 22.14
C TYR A 6 -11.73 -10.73 21.47
N GLY A 7 -12.08 -9.46 21.27
CA GLY A 7 -13.26 -9.04 20.53
C GLY A 7 -12.90 -8.49 19.15
N LEU A 8 -13.73 -8.74 18.14
CA LEU A 8 -13.65 -8.06 16.85
C LEU A 8 -14.64 -6.88 16.83
N VAL A 9 -14.14 -5.66 16.72
CA VAL A 9 -14.98 -4.47 16.48
C VAL A 9 -14.90 -4.10 15.01
N LEU A 10 -16.06 -4.09 14.34
CA LEU A 10 -16.19 -3.60 12.98
C LEU A 10 -16.66 -2.15 13.00
N PRO A 11 -16.24 -1.32 12.03
CA PRO A 11 -16.74 0.05 11.91
C PRO A 11 -18.22 0.06 11.49
N ASP A 12 -18.97 1.05 11.98
CA ASP A 12 -20.40 1.22 11.68
C ASP A 12 -20.68 1.62 10.22
N ALA A 13 -19.64 2.07 9.51
CA ALA A 13 -19.69 2.44 8.10
C ALA A 13 -18.48 1.87 7.34
N PRO A 14 -18.61 1.65 6.02
CA PRO A 14 -17.49 1.25 5.20
C PRO A 14 -16.34 2.26 5.29
N LEU A 15 -15.12 1.75 5.44
CA LEU A 15 -13.92 2.58 5.33
C LEU A 15 -13.78 3.10 3.90
N ALA A 16 -13.19 4.28 3.76
CA ALA A 16 -12.82 4.81 2.46
C ALA A 16 -11.98 3.78 1.70
N LEU A 17 -12.19 3.70 0.38
CA LEU A 17 -11.39 2.83 -0.47
C LEU A 17 -9.90 3.17 -0.29
N PRO A 18 -9.03 2.15 -0.23
CA PRO A 18 -7.60 2.40 -0.15
C PRO A 18 -7.14 3.15 -1.40
N ALA A 19 -6.17 4.05 -1.23
CA ALA A 19 -5.44 4.57 -2.36
C ALA A 19 -4.55 3.46 -2.95
N SER A 20 -4.26 3.57 -4.25
CA SER A 20 -3.45 2.59 -4.97
C SER A 20 -2.36 3.25 -5.82
N GLY A 21 -1.31 2.51 -6.13
CA GLY A 21 -0.15 3.07 -6.84
C GLY A 21 1.05 2.12 -6.99
N PRO A 22 2.20 2.64 -7.44
CA PRO A 22 3.38 1.83 -7.72
C PRO A 22 3.97 1.17 -6.47
N ARG A 23 4.56 -0.01 -6.64
CA ARG A 23 5.27 -0.70 -5.56
C ARG A 23 6.61 -0.03 -5.27
N VAL A 24 6.98 -0.01 -3.99
CA VAL A 24 8.27 0.50 -3.52
C VAL A 24 9.39 -0.46 -3.91
N GLY A 25 10.51 0.07 -4.39
CA GLY A 25 11.72 -0.73 -4.65
C GLY A 25 11.63 -1.70 -5.84
N VAL A 26 10.65 -1.55 -6.72
CA VAL A 26 10.53 -2.37 -7.94
C VAL A 26 10.95 -1.55 -9.16
N SER A 27 11.81 -2.15 -10.00
CA SER A 27 12.32 -1.52 -11.23
C SER A 27 11.60 -2.00 -12.48
N GLY A 28 11.82 -1.27 -13.59
CA GLY A 28 11.27 -1.62 -14.90
C GLY A 28 9.74 -1.56 -14.95
N PRO A 29 9.11 -2.26 -15.91
CA PRO A 29 7.65 -2.24 -16.08
C PRO A 29 6.88 -2.58 -14.81
N GLY A 30 7.41 -3.50 -13.98
CA GLY A 30 6.77 -3.94 -12.73
C GLY A 30 6.70 -2.90 -11.62
N GLY A 31 7.36 -1.74 -11.78
CA GLY A 31 7.26 -0.57 -10.91
C GLY A 31 6.31 0.50 -11.44
N SER A 32 5.70 0.31 -12.62
CA SER A 32 4.72 1.26 -13.17
C SER A 32 3.44 1.24 -12.36
N GLY A 33 3.03 2.40 -11.86
CA GLY A 33 1.74 2.58 -11.18
C GLY A 33 0.55 2.53 -12.14
N GLU A 34 0.76 2.72 -13.44
CA GLU A 34 -0.30 2.63 -14.45
C GLU A 34 -0.56 1.17 -14.83
N LEU A 35 0.50 0.37 -14.99
CA LEU A 35 0.39 -1.03 -15.38
C LEU A 35 0.15 -1.95 -14.18
N PHE A 36 0.77 -1.65 -13.04
CA PHE A 36 0.76 -2.50 -11.84
C PHE A 36 0.57 -1.67 -10.56
N PRO A 37 -0.64 -1.10 -10.32
CA PRO A 37 -0.97 -0.33 -9.11
C PRO A 37 -1.17 -1.22 -7.87
N TRP A 38 -0.22 -2.11 -7.58
CA TRP A 38 -0.38 -3.17 -6.57
C TRP A 38 0.11 -2.78 -5.18
N ARG A 39 0.39 -1.50 -4.93
CA ARG A 39 0.55 -0.96 -3.58
C ARG A 39 -0.76 -0.33 -3.16
N PHE A 40 -1.31 -0.75 -2.01
CA PHE A 40 -2.53 -0.19 -1.42
C PHE A 40 -2.22 0.45 -0.06
N TRP A 41 -2.84 1.59 0.28
CA TRP A 41 -2.64 2.27 1.56
C TRP A 41 -3.85 3.10 2.00
N VAL A 42 -3.89 3.44 3.29
CA VAL A 42 -4.91 4.33 3.89
C VAL A 42 -4.52 5.80 3.63
N PRO A 43 -5.35 6.60 2.94
CA PRO A 43 -5.05 8.01 2.72
C PRO A 43 -4.96 8.79 4.03
N GLY A 44 -3.89 9.57 4.20
CA GLY A 44 -3.71 10.46 5.35
C GLY A 44 -3.30 9.79 6.67
N ASP A 45 -3.20 8.46 6.72
CA ASP A 45 -2.76 7.75 7.91
C ASP A 45 -1.24 7.95 8.13
N PRO A 46 -0.81 8.50 9.29
CA PRO A 46 0.59 8.84 9.56
C PRO A 46 1.50 7.61 9.70
N THR A 47 0.93 6.41 9.85
CA THR A 47 1.70 5.15 9.92
C THR A 47 2.10 4.64 8.53
N VAL A 48 1.50 5.17 7.45
CA VAL A 48 1.84 4.79 6.08
C VAL A 48 3.25 5.29 5.75
N SER A 49 4.15 4.34 5.46
CA SER A 49 5.51 4.68 5.05
C SER A 49 5.53 5.48 3.74
N PRO A 50 6.39 6.51 3.61
CA PRO A 50 6.54 7.29 2.39
C PRO A 50 6.87 6.42 1.18
N TYR A 51 6.38 6.80 0.00
CA TYR A 51 6.74 6.14 -1.24
C TYR A 51 8.20 6.42 -1.62
N ARG A 52 8.93 5.38 -2.00
CA ARG A 52 10.31 5.48 -2.51
C ARG A 52 10.44 4.77 -3.86
N ALA A 53 10.67 5.54 -4.92
CA ALA A 53 10.91 5.01 -6.25
C ALA A 53 12.20 4.18 -6.29
N HIS A 54 12.21 3.11 -7.08
CA HIS A 54 13.44 2.39 -7.36
C HIS A 54 14.34 3.21 -8.29
N VAL A 55 15.61 3.35 -7.93
CA VAL A 55 16.60 4.03 -8.78
C VAL A 55 17.20 3.00 -9.74
N ALA A 56 17.06 3.22 -11.05
CA ALA A 56 17.64 2.33 -12.06
C ALA A 56 19.15 2.16 -11.84
N ARG A 57 19.63 0.90 -11.86
CA ARG A 57 21.07 0.63 -11.73
C ARG A 57 21.75 0.90 -13.07
N VAL A 58 22.64 1.88 -13.12
CA VAL A 58 23.52 2.11 -14.27
C VAL A 58 24.47 0.92 -14.36
N ARG A 59 24.39 0.15 -15.46
CA ARG A 59 25.40 -0.86 -15.78
C ARG A 59 26.64 -0.12 -16.30
N ARG A 60 27.79 -0.36 -15.67
CA ARG A 60 29.11 0.02 -16.21
C ARG A 60 29.73 -1.19 -16.87
#